data_AF-A0A4Q5QC75-F1
#
_entry.id   AF-A0A4Q5QC75-F1
#
_cell.length_a   1.000
_cell.length_b   1.000
_cell.length_c   1.000
_cell.angle_alpha   90.00
_cell.angle_beta   90.00
_cell.angle_gamma   90.00
#
_symmetry.space_group_name_H-M   'P 1'
#
loop_
_entity.id
_entity.type
_entity.pdbx_description
1 polymer ?
#
loop_
_entity_poly.entity_id
_entity_poly.type
_entity_poly.pdbx_seq_one_letter_code
_entity_poly.pdbx_strand_id
1 'polypeptide(L)' 'LKALRDFVESNDLKVDWDGIDEAPDEALVNALCMMSPFGVREKQAMLEAPDLKTRAEILIAVTQMELVRGSGPEPTMQ' A
#
# COMPACT_ATOMS: atom_id res chain seq x y z
N LEU A 1 -1.45 -9.99 5.51
CA LEU A 1 -0.34 -9.79 4.55
C LEU A 1 -0.66 -10.09 3.08
N LYS A 2 -1.79 -10.73 2.71
CA LYS A 2 -2.08 -11.06 1.30
C LYS A 2 -2.07 -9.86 0.34
N ALA A 3 -2.79 -8.78 0.68
CA ALA A 3 -2.86 -7.59 -0.18
C ALA A 3 -1.49 -6.94 -0.43
N LEU A 4 -0.59 -7.01 0.57
CA LEU A 4 0.78 -6.53 0.43
C LEU A 4 1.60 -7.39 -0.54
N ARG A 5 1.49 -8.72 -0.44
CA ARG A 5 2.13 -9.65 -1.38
C ARG A 5 1.65 -9.40 -2.82
N ASP A 6 0.33 -9.33 -3.01
CA ASP A 6 -0.27 -9.07 -4.31
C ASP A 6 0.24 -7.73 -4.91
N PHE A 7 0.42 -6.69 -4.09
CA PHE A 7 0.95 -5.39 -4.51
C PHE A 7 2.43 -5.42 -4.88
N VAL A 8 3.26 -6.05 -4.04
CA VAL A 8 4.72 -6.17 -4.27
C VAL A 8 5.01 -6.96 -5.55
N GLU A 9 4.29 -8.06 -5.77
CA GLU A 9 4.37 -8.86 -6.99
C GLU A 9 3.91 -8.05 -8.22
N SER A 10 2.84 -7.27 -8.09
CA SER A 10 2.30 -6.46 -9.20
C SER A 10 3.20 -5.28 -9.57
N ASN A 11 4.10 -4.83 -8.68
CA ASN A 11 4.99 -3.69 -8.88
C ASN A 11 6.47 -4.10 -9.08
N ASP A 12 6.77 -5.40 -9.23
CA ASP A 12 8.12 -5.97 -9.37
C ASP A 12 9.10 -5.49 -8.27
N LEU A 13 8.58 -5.28 -7.05
CA LEU A 13 9.39 -4.81 -5.94
C LEU A 13 10.12 -5.99 -5.28
N LYS A 14 11.45 -5.90 -5.16
CA LYS A 14 12.21 -6.85 -4.33
C LYS A 14 12.04 -6.50 -2.87
N VAL A 15 11.38 -7.38 -2.14
CA VAL A 15 11.08 -7.23 -0.71
C VAL A 15 11.67 -8.38 0.08
N ASP A 16 12.30 -8.05 1.21
CA ASP A 16 12.77 -9.01 2.21
C ASP A 16 11.59 -9.42 3.11
N TRP A 17 11.02 -10.59 2.84
CA TRP A 17 9.86 -11.10 3.56
C TRP A 17 10.18 -11.54 4.99
N ASP A 18 11.39 -12.04 5.23
CA ASP A 18 11.84 -12.44 6.57
C ASP A 18 11.96 -11.19 7.46
N GLY A 19 12.56 -10.13 6.93
CA GLY A 19 12.61 -8.83 7.61
C GLY A 19 11.24 -8.19 7.82
N ILE A 20 10.24 -8.50 6.97
CA ILE A 20 8.86 -8.03 7.16
C ILE A 20 8.17 -8.77 8.30
N ASP A 21 8.30 -10.10 8.38
CA ASP A 21 7.62 -10.89 9.41
C ASP A 21 8.18 -10.58 10.83
N GLU A 22 9.42 -10.11 10.93
CA GLU A 22 10.03 -9.67 12.20
C GLU A 22 9.83 -8.18 12.52
N ALA A 23 9.39 -7.36 11.56
CA ALA A 23 9.26 -5.93 11.75
C ALA A 23 8.03 -5.55 12.62
N PRO A 24 8.12 -4.50 13.45
CA PRO A 24 6.96 -3.97 14.14
C PRO A 24 5.89 -3.50 13.15
N ASP A 25 4.62 -3.80 13.43
CA ASP A 25 3.46 -3.45 12.58
C ASP A 25 3.49 -1.97 12.14
N GLU A 26 3.90 -1.07 13.03
CA GLU A 26 3.99 0.36 12.74
C GLU A 26 5.07 0.68 11.69
N ALA A 27 6.24 0.04 11.77
CA ALA A 27 7.32 0.23 10.80
C ALA A 27 6.89 -0.29 9.42
N LEU A 28 6.20 -1.43 9.38
CA LEU A 28 5.64 -2.00 8.15
C LEU A 28 4.63 -1.04 7.52
N VAL A 29 3.60 -0.66 8.26
CA VAL A 29 2.55 0.24 7.73
C VAL A 29 3.17 1.55 7.22
N ASN A 30 4.10 2.13 7.97
CA ASN A 30 4.76 3.37 7.56
C ASN A 30 5.60 3.19 6.29
N ALA A 31 6.40 2.12 6.19
CA ALA A 31 7.20 1.83 5.01
C ALA A 31 6.31 1.66 3.77
N LEU A 32 5.20 0.95 3.90
CA LEU A 32 4.25 0.71 2.81
C LEU A 32 3.56 2.01 2.35
N CYS A 33 3.15 2.87 3.28
CA CYS A 33 2.60 4.18 2.93
C CYS A 33 3.59 5.04 2.12
N MET A 34 4.90 4.92 2.38
CA MET A 34 5.95 5.68 1.69
C MET A 34 6.30 5.10 0.32
N MET A 35 6.39 3.76 0.22
CA MET A 35 6.79 3.07 -1.01
C MET A 35 5.68 3.00 -2.07
N SER A 36 4.42 3.04 -1.63
CA SER A 36 3.30 2.90 -2.55
C SER A 36 3.06 4.18 -3.39
N PRO A 37 2.72 4.04 -4.68
CA PRO A 37 2.50 5.14 -5.62
C PRO A 37 1.12 5.79 -5.42
N PHE A 38 0.73 6.03 -4.17
CA PHE A 38 -0.57 6.59 -3.84
C PHE A 38 -0.64 8.09 -4.14
N GLY A 39 -1.82 8.52 -4.55
CA GLY A 39 -2.14 9.93 -4.76
C GLY A 39 -2.14 10.73 -3.46
N VAL A 40 -2.17 12.06 -3.62
CA VAL A 40 -2.15 13.02 -2.50
C VAL A 40 -3.32 12.77 -1.54
N ARG A 41 -4.50 12.43 -2.06
CA ARG A 41 -5.70 12.20 -1.26
C ARG A 41 -5.57 10.98 -0.37
N GLU A 42 -5.06 9.88 -0.92
CA GLU A 42 -4.87 8.62 -0.21
C GLU A 42 -3.81 8.79 0.89
N LYS A 43 -2.70 9.48 0.57
CA LYS A 43 -1.66 9.83 1.54
C LYS A 43 -2.20 10.70 2.68
N GLN A 44 -3.08 11.66 2.36
CA GLN A 44 -3.71 12.50 3.38
C GLN A 44 -4.63 11.70 4.30
N ALA A 45 -5.42 10.77 3.76
CA ALA A 45 -6.28 9.90 4.57
C ALA A 45 -5.48 9.03 5.54
N MET A 46 -4.29 8.57 5.14
CA MET A 46 -3.40 7.80 6.02
C MET A 46 -2.74 8.66 7.11
N LEU A 47 -2.50 9.95 6.87
CA LEU A 47 -2.01 10.90 7.89
C LEU A 47 -3.08 11.28 8.91
N GLU A 48 -4.34 11.34 8.49
CA GLU A 48 -5.48 11.68 9.34
C GLU A 48 -6.05 10.48 10.13
N ALA A 49 -5.48 9.28 9.92
CA ALA A 49 -5.90 8.08 10.62
C ALA A 49 -5.62 8.19 12.14
N PRO A 50 -6.63 7.98 13.00
CA PRO A 50 -6.51 8.19 14.44
C PRO A 50 -5.64 7.14 15.15
N ASP A 51 -5.44 5.98 14.53
CA ASP A 51 -4.65 4.90 15.08
C ASP A 51 -4.04 4.02 13.96
N LEU A 52 -3.09 3.18 14.35
CA LEU A 52 -2.37 2.29 13.44
C LEU A 52 -3.30 1.31 12.70
N LYS A 53 -4.35 0.84 13.36
CA LYS A 53 -5.30 -0.11 12.79
C LYS A 53 -6.09 0.55 11.66
N THR A 54 -6.63 1.74 11.91
CA THR A 54 -7.38 2.53 10.92
C THR A 54 -6.47 2.89 9.74
N ARG A 55 -5.21 3.24 10.01
CA ARG A 55 -4.21 3.50 8.96
C ARG A 55 -3.96 2.26 8.09
N ALA A 56 -3.83 1.09 8.70
CA ALA A 56 -3.65 -0.17 7.99
C ALA A 56 -4.89 -0.55 7.15
N GLU A 57 -6.10 -0.31 7.66
CA GLU A 57 -7.35 -0.53 6.91
C GLU A 57 -7.44 0.36 5.66
N ILE A 58 -7.10 1.65 5.80
CA ILE A 58 -7.02 2.58 4.66
C ILE A 58 -5.97 2.11 3.65
N LEU A 59 -4.77 1.73 4.11
CA LEU A 59 -3.69 1.21 3.28
C LEU A 59 -4.15 -0.01 2.46
N ILE A 60 -4.81 -0.97 3.10
CA ILE A 60 -5.35 -2.17 2.43
C ILE A 60 -6.40 -1.78 1.40
N ALA A 61 -7.35 -0.91 1.76
CA ALA A 61 -8.44 -0.49 0.86
C ALA A 61 -7.90 0.22 -0.39
N VAL A 62 -6.98 1.16 -0.23
CA VAL A 62 -6.33 1.85 -1.36
C VAL A 62 -5.56 0.86 -2.22
N THR A 63 -4.77 -0.03 -1.61
CA THR A 63 -4.01 -1.06 -2.34
C THR A 63 -4.93 -1.96 -3.17
N GLN A 64 -6.08 -2.37 -2.61
CA GLN A 64 -7.07 -3.16 -3.34
C GLN A 64 -7.68 -2.39 -4.52
N MET A 65 -7.99 -1.09 -4.35
CA MET A 65 -8.47 -0.24 -5.43
C MET A 65 -7.43 -0.13 -6.56
N GLU A 66 -6.16 0.08 -6.21
CA GLU A 66 -5.07 0.18 -7.19
C GLU A 66 -4.82 -1.15 -7.92
N LEU A 67 -4.87 -2.29 -7.24
CA LEU A 67 -4.75 -3.61 -7.87
C LEU A 67 -5.88 -3.88 -8.87
N VAL A 68 -7.11 -3.43 -8.57
CA VAL A 68 -8.25 -3.52 -9.50
C VAL A 68 -8.06 -2.56 -10.68
N ARG A 69 -7.51 -1.36 -10.46
CA ARG A 69 -7.25 -0.37 -11.51
C ARG A 69 -6.08 -0.77 -12.43
N GLY A 70 -5.03 -1.38 -11.89
CA GLY A 70 -3.87 -1.88 -12.63
C GLY A 70 -4.16 -3.07 -13.56
N SER A 71 -5.38 -3.62 -13.52
CA SER A 71 -5.85 -4.66 -14.45
C SER A 71 -6.55 -4.11 -15.71
N GLY A 72 -6.49 -2.79 -15.96
CA GLY A 72 -7.00 -2.15 -17.17
C GLY A 72 -5.97 -1.16 -17.74
N PRO A 73 -5.87 -1.01 -19.08
CA PRO A 73 -4.92 -0.08 -19.68
C PRO A 73 -5.22 1.33 -19.17
N GLU A 74 -4.20 1.99 -18.62
CA GLU A 74 -4.29 3.40 -18.25
C GLU A 74 -4.80 4.21 -19.45
N PRO A 75 -5.94 4.91 -19.37
CA PRO A 75 -6.27 5.88 -20.40
C PRO A 75 -5.28 7.01 -20.21
N THR A 76 -4.32 7.10 -21.14
CA THR A 76 -3.48 8.26 -21.33
C THR A 76 -4.41 9.45 -21.53
N MET A 77 -4.65 10.22 -20.47
CA MET A 77 -5.39 11.47 -20.59
C MET A 77 -4.35 12.50 -21.08
N GLN A 78 -4.28 12.61 -22.40
CA GLN A 78 -3.54 13.63 -23.14
C GLN A 78 -4.08 15.03 -22.88
#